data_AF-A0A4V3UB93-F1
#
_entry.id   AF-A0A4V3UB93-F1
#
_cell.length_a   1.000
_cell.length_b   1.000
_cell.length_c   1.000
_cell.angle_alpha   90.00
_cell.angle_beta   90.00
_cell.angle_gamma   90.00
#
_symmetry.space_group_name_H-M   'P 1'
#
loop_
_entity.id
_entity.type
_entity.pdbx_description
1 polymer ?
#
loop_
_entity_poly.entity_id
_entity_poly.type
_entity_poly.pdbx_seq_one_letter_code
_entity_poly.pdbx_strand_id
1 'polypeptide(L)'
;MKKIVPYLVLFLCALLLWDLLFTFGDATFHIDGEEVGGPLGAALGILFAGGGTLIGLFVALVVGAVLAVVFAGVGIVVIGALAIAGLAVAAAIVPFLLPLLLPLALIWYLVSRARRNRAVAKVAV
;
A
#
# COMPACT_ATOMS: atom_id res chain seq x y z
N MET A 1 39.54 8.92 -0.53
CA MET A 1 38.95 8.09 -1.61
C MET A 1 37.55 8.55 -2.08
N LYS A 2 36.78 9.33 -1.29
CA LYS A 2 35.44 9.81 -1.68
C LYS A 2 35.39 10.87 -2.80
N LYS A 3 36.52 11.55 -3.08
CA LYS A 3 36.60 12.61 -4.10
C LYS A 3 36.74 12.09 -5.53
N ILE A 4 37.13 10.83 -5.72
CA ILE A 4 37.28 10.19 -7.05
C ILE A 4 35.94 9.66 -7.57
N VAL A 5 35.04 9.27 -6.68
CA VAL A 5 33.72 8.74 -7.01
C VAL A 5 32.94 9.65 -7.97
N PRO A 6 32.80 10.97 -7.75
CA PRO A 6 32.06 11.83 -8.68
C PRO A 6 32.71 11.91 -10.07
N TYR A 7 34.05 11.93 -10.16
CA TYR A 7 34.75 11.92 -11.45
C TYR A 7 34.59 10.60 -12.19
N LEU A 8 34.59 9.48 -11.47
CA LEU A 8 34.38 8.15 -12.06
C LEU A 8 32.94 8.01 -12.56
N VAL A 9 31.94 8.50 -11.82
CA VAL A 9 30.54 8.53 -12.27
C VAL A 9 30.35 9.42 -13.50
N LEU A 10 30.99 10.59 -13.53
CA LEU A 10 30.96 11.47 -14.72
C LEU A 10 31.64 10.83 -15.93
N PHE A 11 32.77 10.16 -15.72
CA PHE A 11 33.47 9.43 -16.78
C PHE A 11 32.63 8.25 -17.30
N LEU A 12 31.96 7.53 -16.41
CA LEU A 12 31.04 6.44 -16.77
C LEU A 12 29.82 6.98 -17.54
N CYS A 13 29.25 8.10 -17.11
CA CYS A 13 28.20 8.81 -17.84
C CYS A 13 28.67 9.29 -19.21
N ALA A 14 29.91 9.78 -19.32
CA ALA A 14 30.48 10.20 -20.59
C ALA A 14 30.69 9.02 -21.54
N LEU A 15 31.14 7.86 -21.03
CA LEU A 15 31.24 6.62 -21.82
C LEU A 15 29.87 6.11 -22.26
N LEU A 16 28.85 6.16 -21.38
CA LEU A 16 27.47 5.78 -21.72
C LEU A 16 26.85 6.74 -22.75
N LEU A 17 27.08 8.04 -22.61
CA LEU A 17 26.67 9.03 -23.59
C LEU A 17 27.41 8.82 -24.92
N TRP A 18 28.71 8.49 -24.88
CA TRP A 18 29.47 8.16 -26.08
C TRP A 18 28.93 6.91 -26.77
N ASP A 19 28.61 5.86 -26.01
CA ASP A 19 27.98 4.66 -26.54
C ASP A 19 26.59 4.97 -27.14
N LEU A 20 25.76 5.74 -26.43
CA LEU A 20 24.46 6.21 -26.93
C LEU A 20 24.57 7.08 -28.19
N LEU A 21 25.66 7.84 -28.35
CA LEU A 21 25.87 8.80 -29.45
C LEU A 21 26.70 8.24 -30.62
N PHE A 22 27.38 7.12 -30.45
CA PHE A 22 28.27 6.55 -31.49
C PHE A 22 27.96 5.08 -31.81
N THR A 23 27.23 4.37 -30.94
CA THR A 23 26.66 3.03 -31.18
C THR A 23 25.19 3.16 -31.62
N PHE A 24 24.91 4.08 -32.54
CA PHE A 24 23.61 4.18 -33.21
C PHE A 24 23.36 3.07 -34.24
N GLY A 25 24.32 2.15 -34.44
CA GLY A 25 24.26 1.09 -35.44
C GLY A 25 23.32 -0.08 -35.11
N ASP A 26 23.08 -0.34 -33.83
CA ASP A 26 22.35 -1.54 -33.37
C ASP A 26 20.94 -1.24 -32.85
N ALA A 27 20.53 0.03 -32.82
CA ALA A 27 19.16 0.43 -32.47
C ALA A 27 18.24 0.26 -33.69
N THR A 28 17.86 -0.99 -33.97
CA THR A 28 16.95 -1.32 -35.07
C THR A 28 15.52 -0.98 -34.70
N PHE A 29 14.90 -0.08 -35.47
CA PHE A 29 13.47 0.21 -35.37
C PHE A 29 12.77 -0.50 -36.54
N HIS A 30 11.98 -1.52 -36.22
CA HIS A 30 11.24 -2.29 -37.22
C HIS A 30 9.92 -1.59 -37.53
N ILE A 31 9.71 -1.17 -38.78
CA ILE A 31 8.44 -0.70 -39.30
C ILE A 31 8.01 -1.69 -40.38
N ASP A 32 6.85 -2.32 -40.20
CA ASP A 32 6.27 -3.26 -41.18
C ASP A 32 7.13 -4.50 -41.53
N GLY A 33 8.02 -4.89 -40.62
CA GLY A 33 8.90 -6.06 -40.80
C GLY A 33 10.21 -5.76 -41.53
N GLU A 34 10.39 -4.56 -42.07
CA GLU A 34 11.68 -4.11 -42.60
C GLU A 34 12.48 -3.33 -41.54
N GLU A 35 13.78 -3.64 -41.47
CA GLU A 35 14.73 -2.96 -40.60
C GLU A 35 15.06 -1.59 -41.19
N VAL A 36 14.47 -0.53 -40.63
CA VAL A 36 14.87 0.84 -40.97
C VAL A 36 16.14 1.16 -40.16
N GLY A 37 17.27 0.69 -40.67
CA GLY A 37 18.60 0.93 -40.10
C GLY A 37 19.18 2.30 -40.46
N GLY A 38 19.94 2.89 -39.54
CA GLY A 38 20.69 4.13 -39.75
C GLY A 38 20.39 5.24 -38.73
N PRO A 39 21.02 6.42 -38.87
CA PRO A 39 20.91 7.52 -37.91
C PRO A 39 19.48 7.97 -37.63
N LEU A 40 18.60 7.88 -38.64
CA LEU A 40 17.18 8.20 -38.50
C LEU A 40 16.39 7.10 -37.78
N GLY A 41 16.73 5.83 -38.00
CA GLY A 41 16.14 4.69 -37.27
C GLY A 41 16.48 4.74 -35.79
N ALA A 42 17.73 5.08 -35.45
CA ALA A 42 18.15 5.26 -34.07
C ALA A 42 17.47 6.47 -33.39
N ALA A 43 17.32 7.60 -34.10
CA ALA A 43 16.61 8.77 -33.57
C ALA A 43 15.13 8.48 -33.29
N LEU A 44 14.46 7.75 -34.19
CA LEU A 44 13.07 7.31 -33.99
C LEU A 44 12.98 6.24 -32.90
N GLY A 45 13.93 5.30 -32.85
CA GLY A 45 14.03 4.30 -31.79
C GLY A 45 14.13 4.94 -30.40
N ILE A 46 15.00 5.94 -30.22
CA ILE A 46 15.13 6.67 -28.96
C ILE A 46 13.86 7.49 -28.63
N LEU A 47 13.25 8.13 -29.64
CA LEU A 47 12.04 8.93 -29.44
C LEU A 47 10.85 8.06 -29.03
N PHE A 48 10.65 6.91 -29.66
CA PHE A 48 9.53 6.01 -29.37
C PHE A 48 9.79 5.12 -28.15
N ALA A 49 11.02 4.64 -27.94
CA ALA A 49 11.37 3.90 -26.73
C ALA A 49 11.34 4.82 -25.50
N GLY A 50 11.95 6.00 -25.57
CA GLY A 50 11.94 7.00 -24.50
C GLY A 50 10.56 7.63 -24.29
N GLY A 51 9.88 8.02 -25.35
CA GLY A 51 8.53 8.57 -25.30
C GLY A 51 7.50 7.55 -24.82
N GLY A 52 7.56 6.32 -25.33
CA GLY A 52 6.68 5.23 -24.95
C GLY A 52 6.86 4.81 -23.49
N THR A 53 8.10 4.79 -22.99
CA THR A 53 8.35 4.48 -21.56
C THR A 53 7.85 5.59 -20.63
N LEU A 54 8.00 6.87 -21.00
CA LEU A 54 7.45 7.98 -20.21
C LEU A 54 5.93 7.96 -20.15
N ILE A 55 5.28 7.73 -21.29
CA ILE A 55 3.81 7.62 -21.36
C ILE A 55 3.35 6.37 -20.58
N GLY A 56 4.03 5.24 -20.75
CA GLY A 56 3.73 4.01 -20.02
C GLY A 56 3.86 4.19 -18.51
N LEU A 57 4.90 4.87 -18.04
CA LEU A 57 5.08 5.20 -16.62
C LEU A 57 3.94 6.08 -16.10
N PHE A 58 3.57 7.12 -16.84
CA PHE A 58 2.48 8.01 -16.46
C PHE A 58 1.15 7.26 -16.35
N VAL A 59 0.82 6.43 -17.34
CA VAL A 59 -0.40 5.61 -17.33
C VAL A 59 -0.37 4.63 -16.16
N ALA A 60 0.75 3.94 -15.93
CA ALA A 60 0.90 3.00 -14.82
C ALA A 60 0.71 3.69 -13.46
N LEU A 61 1.21 4.93 -13.30
CA LEU A 61 1.01 5.72 -12.09
C LEU A 61 -0.48 6.05 -11.89
N VAL A 62 -1.16 6.54 -12.93
CA VAL A 62 -2.59 6.87 -12.87
C VAL A 62 -3.41 5.63 -12.53
N VAL A 63 -3.17 4.50 -13.21
CA VAL A 63 -3.85 3.23 -12.94
C VAL A 63 -3.57 2.75 -11.52
N GLY A 64 -2.32 2.84 -11.06
CA GLY A 64 -1.93 2.50 -9.69
C GLY A 64 -2.67 3.34 -8.65
N ALA A 65 -2.83 4.66 -8.89
CA ALA A 65 -3.58 5.54 -8.02
C ALA A 65 -5.07 5.18 -7.96
N VAL A 66 -5.69 4.90 -9.12
CA VAL A 66 -7.10 4.47 -9.19
C VAL A 66 -7.28 3.14 -8.45
N LEU A 67 -6.41 2.16 -8.67
CA LEU A 67 -6.45 0.87 -7.97
C LEU A 67 -6.32 1.06 -6.45
N ALA A 68 -5.41 1.91 -5.98
CA ALA A 68 -5.26 2.18 -4.56
C ALA A 68 -6.56 2.71 -3.93
N VAL A 69 -7.26 3.62 -4.61
CA VAL A 69 -8.57 4.13 -4.17
C VAL A 69 -9.63 3.03 -4.15
N VAL A 70 -9.70 2.20 -5.20
CA VAL A 70 -10.64 1.08 -5.27
C VAL A 70 -10.39 0.09 -4.13
N PHE A 71 -9.13 -0.31 -3.89
CA PHE A 71 -8.79 -1.22 -2.81
C PHE A 71 -9.07 -0.62 -1.43
N ALA A 72 -8.85 0.68 -1.23
CA ALA A 72 -9.24 1.37 0.00
C ALA A 72 -10.76 1.32 0.21
N GLY A 73 -11.54 1.52 -0.86
CA GLY A 73 -13.00 1.40 -0.82
C GLY A 73 -13.46 -0.02 -0.46
N VAL A 74 -12.90 -1.04 -1.11
CA VAL A 74 -13.20 -2.45 -0.80
C VAL A 74 -12.88 -2.77 0.66
N GLY A 75 -11.74 -2.29 1.18
CA GLY A 75 -11.37 -2.48 2.59
C GLY A 75 -12.43 -1.95 3.56
N ILE A 76 -12.92 -0.74 3.32
CA ILE A 76 -13.98 -0.14 4.15
C ILE A 76 -15.27 -0.97 4.09
N VAL A 77 -15.67 -1.42 2.90
CA VAL A 77 -16.87 -2.25 2.72
C VAL A 77 -16.76 -3.56 3.49
N VAL A 78 -15.61 -4.24 3.41
CA VAL A 78 -15.37 -5.51 4.12
C VAL A 78 -15.41 -5.30 5.64
N ILE A 79 -14.72 -4.27 6.15
CA ILE A 79 -14.73 -3.96 7.59
C ILE A 79 -16.15 -3.62 8.05
N GLY A 80 -16.88 -2.81 7.29
CA GLY A 80 -18.27 -2.46 7.58
C GLY A 80 -19.18 -3.68 7.62
N ALA A 81 -19.08 -4.57 6.63
CA ALA A 81 -19.84 -5.81 6.60
C ALA A 81 -19.52 -6.72 7.80
N LEU A 82 -18.24 -6.83 8.17
CA LEU A 82 -17.81 -7.62 9.31
C LEU A 82 -18.30 -7.05 10.64
N ALA A 83 -18.31 -5.73 10.79
CA ALA A 83 -18.83 -5.05 11.97
C ALA A 83 -20.34 -5.27 12.12
N ILE A 84 -21.10 -5.15 11.03
CA ILE A 84 -22.56 -5.42 11.03
C ILE A 84 -22.83 -6.88 11.37
N ALA A 85 -22.09 -7.82 10.77
CA ALA A 85 -22.22 -9.23 11.09
C ALA A 85 -21.90 -9.53 12.57
N GLY A 86 -20.82 -8.95 13.10
CA GLY A 86 -20.48 -9.05 14.51
C GLY A 86 -21.56 -8.50 15.44
N LEU A 87 -22.15 -7.36 15.09
CA LEU A 87 -23.26 -6.78 15.85
C LEU A 87 -24.52 -7.66 15.80
N ALA A 88 -24.84 -8.23 14.63
CA ALA A 88 -25.97 -9.14 14.47
C ALA A 88 -25.80 -10.41 15.32
N VAL A 89 -24.60 -10.99 15.32
CA VAL A 89 -24.26 -12.15 16.16
C VAL A 89 -24.36 -11.79 17.65
N ALA A 90 -23.81 -10.63 18.04
CA ALA A 90 -23.92 -10.17 19.42
C ALA A 90 -25.38 -10.00 19.84
N ALA A 91 -26.21 -9.35 19.00
CA ALA A 91 -27.64 -9.18 19.25
C ALA A 91 -28.38 -10.52 19.37
N ALA A 92 -28.00 -11.54 18.59
CA ALA A 92 -28.56 -12.88 18.70
C ALA A 92 -28.15 -13.60 20.00
N ILE A 93 -26.96 -13.32 20.54
CA ILE A 93 -26.46 -13.92 21.79
C ILE A 93 -27.01 -13.20 23.03
N VAL A 94 -27.26 -11.88 22.97
CA VAL A 94 -27.81 -11.07 24.08
C VAL A 94 -29.00 -11.71 24.82
N PRO A 95 -30.06 -12.25 24.18
CA PRO A 95 -31.17 -12.86 24.90
C PRO A 95 -30.76 -14.08 25.75
N PHE A 96 -29.69 -14.78 25.38
CA PHE A 96 -29.13 -15.89 26.16
C PHE A 96 -28.16 -15.42 27.24
N LEU A 97 -27.41 -14.33 26.96
CA LEU A 97 -26.44 -13.78 27.90
C LEU A 97 -27.12 -13.05 29.06
N LEU A 98 -28.24 -12.37 28.82
CA LEU A 98 -29.01 -11.63 29.83
C LEU A 98 -29.42 -12.48 31.05
N PRO A 99 -30.07 -13.64 30.89
CA PRO A 99 -30.46 -14.47 32.04
C PRO A 99 -29.26 -15.03 32.82
N LEU A 100 -28.10 -15.19 32.17
CA LEU A 100 -26.87 -15.63 32.83
C LEU A 100 -26.10 -14.47 33.51
N LEU A 101 -26.13 -13.28 32.92
CA LEU A 101 -25.47 -12.08 33.45
C LEU A 101 -26.19 -11.53 34.68
N LEU A 102 -27.52 -11.64 34.75
CA LEU A 102 -28.34 -11.17 35.87
C LEU A 102 -27.89 -11.73 37.25
N PRO A 103 -27.76 -13.06 37.44
CA PRO A 103 -27.29 -13.62 38.71
C PRO A 103 -25.83 -13.26 38.99
N LEU A 104 -24.97 -13.25 37.97
CA LEU A 104 -23.55 -12.90 38.14
C LEU A 104 -23.37 -11.44 38.57
N ALA A 105 -24.13 -10.53 37.96
CA ALA A 105 -24.15 -9.12 38.30
C ALA A 105 -24.69 -8.89 39.72
N LEU A 106 -25.70 -9.65 40.15
CA LEU A 106 -26.26 -9.57 41.50
C LEU A 106 -25.23 -10.01 42.55
N ILE A 107 -24.55 -11.15 42.34
CA ILE A 107 -23.49 -11.64 43.23
C ILE A 107 -22.36 -10.61 43.30
N TRP A 108 -21.92 -10.09 42.16
CA TRP A 108 -20.85 -9.10 42.12
C TRP A 108 -21.24 -7.79 42.82
N TYR A 109 -22.47 -7.31 42.63
CA TYR A 109 -22.99 -6.14 43.34
C TYR A 109 -23.01 -6.34 44.87
N LEU A 110 -23.50 -7.49 45.33
CA LEU A 110 -23.52 -7.84 46.75
C LEU A 110 -22.11 -7.93 47.34
N VAL A 111 -21.17 -8.57 46.65
CA VAL A 111 -19.77 -8.69 47.09
C VAL A 111 -19.04 -7.34 47.06
N SER A 112 -19.29 -6.52 46.03
CA SER A 112 -18.74 -5.16 45.92
C SER A 112 -19.23 -4.28 47.08
N ARG A 113 -20.52 -4.33 47.37
CA ARG A 113 -21.13 -3.60 48.51
C ARG A 113 -20.58 -4.09 49.86
N ALA A 114 -20.46 -5.41 50.04
CA ALA A 114 -19.90 -5.98 51.27
C ALA A 114 -18.42 -5.57 51.48
N ARG A 115 -17.62 -5.53 50.41
CA ARG A 115 -16.23 -5.06 50.48
C ARG A 115 -16.14 -3.57 50.84
N ARG A 116 -16.98 -2.72 50.24
CA ARG A 116 -17.02 -1.29 50.57
C ARG A 116 -17.42 -1.06 52.02
N ASN A 117 -18.43 -1.77 52.52
CA ASN A 117 -18.87 -1.64 53.91
C ASN A 117 -17.80 -2.11 54.92
N ARG A 118 -17.05 -3.17 54.60
CA ARG A 118 -15.92 -3.63 55.43
C ARG A 118 -14.75 -2.64 55.43
N ALA A 119 -14.48 -1.98 54.30
CA ALA A 119 -13.44 -0.96 54.22
C ALA A 119 -13.78 0.27 55.08
N VAL A 120 -15.04 0.72 55.05
CA VAL A 120 -15.51 1.83 55.91
C VAL A 120 -15.47 1.46 57.39
N ALA A 121 -15.89 0.23 57.74
CA ALA A 121 -15.83 -0.25 59.13
C ALA A 121 -14.39 -0.38 59.67
N LYS A 122 -13.40 -0.73 58.81
CA LYS A 122 -11.98 -0.77 59.19
C LYS A 122 -11.33 0.60 59.38
N VAL A 123 -11.90 1.66 58.80
CA VAL A 123 -11.41 3.04 58.93
C VAL A 123 -12.02 3.73 60.16
N ALA A 124 -13.15 3.21 60.66
CA ALA A 124 -13.87 3.74 61.83
C ALA A 124 -13.45 3.08 63.17
N VAL A 125 -12.54 2.10 63.14
CA VAL A 125 -11.88 1.49 64.32
C VAL A 125 -10.45 2.00 64.38
#